data_AF-A0A143HFB1-F1
#
_entry.id   AF-A0A143HFB1-F1
#
_cell.length_a   1.000
_cell.length_b   1.000
_cell.length_c   1.000
_cell.angle_alpha   90.00
_cell.angle_beta   90.00
_cell.angle_gamma   90.00
#
_symmetry.space_group_name_H-M   'P 1'
#
loop_
_entity.id
_entity.type
_entity.pdbx_description
1 polymer ?
#
loop_
_entity_poly.entity_id
_entity_poly.type
_entity_poly.pdbx_seq_one_letter_code
_entity_poly.pdbx_strand_id
1 'polypeptide(L)'
;MAKYGEKKVITFKDKKGKETKFNLQHVGLQGSFEILDRTKDANGNTSITAMHSELFEHVIRTEDNEQVSYDWFEDQDFGSEMLKEVVKESTKFIFQ
;
A
#
# COMPACT_ATOMS: atom_id res chain seq x y z
N MET A 1 -12.37 -3.37 10.42
CA MET A 1 -12.26 -4.31 9.28
C MET A 1 -13.24 -3.95 8.18
N ALA A 2 -12.71 -3.29 7.15
CA ALA A 2 -13.41 -2.89 5.93
C ALA A 2 -13.84 -4.09 5.08
N LYS A 3 -14.82 -3.89 4.18
CA LYS A 3 -15.31 -4.94 3.28
C LYS A 3 -14.46 -5.04 2.02
N TYR A 4 -14.52 -6.18 1.33
CA TYR A 4 -13.90 -6.33 0.01
C TYR A 4 -14.39 -5.22 -0.94
N GLY A 5 -13.47 -4.57 -1.63
CA GLY A 5 -13.77 -3.50 -2.59
C GLY A 5 -14.04 -2.13 -1.97
N GLU A 6 -14.00 -2.00 -0.63
CA GLU A 6 -14.03 -0.71 0.02
C GLU A 6 -12.80 0.11 -0.38
N LYS A 7 -13.02 1.38 -0.74
CA LYS A 7 -11.96 2.28 -1.17
C LYS A 7 -11.74 3.39 -0.17
N LYS A 8 -10.47 3.71 0.09
CA LYS A 8 -10.05 4.87 0.89
C LYS A 8 -9.08 5.70 0.06
N VAL A 9 -9.39 6.98 -0.13
CA VAL A 9 -8.46 7.92 -0.75
C VAL A 9 -7.55 8.47 0.34
N ILE A 10 -6.25 8.44 0.11
CA ILE A 10 -5.25 9.10 0.96
C ILE A 10 -4.52 10.16 0.15
N THR A 11 -4.13 11.25 0.81
CA THR A 11 -3.37 12.33 0.18
C THR A 11 -2.04 12.45 0.90
N PHE A 12 -0.95 12.23 0.19
CA PHE A 12 0.39 12.57 0.62
C PHE A 12 0.68 14.03 0.24
N LYS A 13 1.19 14.82 1.19
CA LYS A 13 1.59 16.21 0.94
C LYS A 13 3.09 16.33 1.15
N ASP A 14 3.81 16.68 0.10
CA ASP A 14 5.26 16.85 0.17
C ASP A 14 5.66 18.17 0.85
N LYS A 15 6.96 18.33 1.11
CA LYS A 15 7.53 19.53 1.73
C LYS A 15 7.46 20.79 0.85
N LYS A 16 7.22 20.63 -0.45
CA LYS A 16 6.99 21.71 -1.42
C LYS A 16 5.50 22.07 -1.55
N GLY A 17 4.62 21.35 -0.84
CA GLY A 17 3.17 21.54 -0.87
C GLY A 17 2.46 20.83 -2.03
N LYS A 18 3.15 20.00 -2.83
CA LYS A 18 2.52 19.15 -3.86
C LYS A 18 1.74 18.03 -3.17
N GLU A 19 0.49 17.87 -3.59
CA GLU A 19 -0.39 16.82 -3.09
C GLU A 19 -0.44 15.68 -4.10
N THR A 20 -0.17 14.46 -3.65
CA THR A 20 -0.25 13.23 -4.44
C THR A 20 -1.27 12.31 -3.79
N LYS A 21 -2.29 11.90 -4.53
CA LYS A 21 -3.37 11.07 -4.01
C LYS A 21 -3.21 9.62 -4.41
N PHE A 22 -3.65 8.74 -3.53
CA PHE A 22 -3.68 7.30 -3.74
C PHE A 22 -5.06 6.75 -3.42
N ASN A 23 -5.48 5.80 -4.23
CA ASN A 23 -6.66 4.99 -4.00
C ASN A 23 -6.22 3.69 -3.34
N LEU A 24 -6.61 3.50 -2.09
CA LEU A 24 -6.43 2.24 -1.38
C LEU A 24 -7.68 1.39 -1.58
N GLN A 25 -7.50 0.12 -1.94
CA GLN A 25 -8.58 -0.85 -2.09
C GLN A 25 -8.43 -1.97 -1.07
N HIS A 26 -9.50 -2.23 -0.31
CA HIS A 26 -9.51 -3.30 0.68
C HIS A 26 -9.76 -4.65 0.02
N VAL A 27 -8.91 -5.63 0.34
CA VAL A 27 -8.97 -7.01 -0.21
C VAL A 27 -9.91 -7.94 0.57
N GLY A 28 -10.68 -7.39 1.51
CA GLY A 28 -11.56 -8.16 2.39
C GLY A 28 -10.78 -9.00 3.41
N LEU A 29 -11.49 -9.53 4.41
CA LEU A 29 -10.84 -10.25 5.52
C LEU A 29 -10.01 -11.45 5.06
N GLN A 30 -10.55 -12.25 4.14
CA GLN A 30 -9.83 -13.39 3.58
C GLN A 30 -8.57 -12.93 2.83
N GLY A 31 -8.68 -11.94 1.95
CA GLY A 31 -7.53 -11.39 1.22
C GLY A 31 -6.47 -10.81 2.16
N SER A 32 -6.87 -10.16 3.26
CA SER A 32 -5.94 -9.65 4.27
C SER A 32 -5.10 -10.78 4.87
N PHE A 33 -5.72 -11.89 5.26
CA PHE A 33 -5.00 -13.04 5.81
C PHE A 33 -4.15 -13.76 4.77
N GLU A 34 -4.61 -13.86 3.52
CA GLU A 34 -3.82 -14.42 2.44
C GLU A 34 -2.56 -13.60 2.16
N ILE A 35 -2.64 -12.26 2.18
CA ILE A 35 -1.46 -11.39 2.09
C ILE A 35 -0.50 -11.67 3.25
N LEU A 36 -1.00 -11.78 4.49
CA LEU A 36 -0.13 -12.10 5.63
C LEU A 36 0.55 -13.45 5.48
N ASP A 37 -0.12 -14.44 4.90
CA ASP A 37 0.45 -15.78 4.74
C ASP A 37 1.49 -15.83 3.62
N ARG A 38 1.20 -15.21 2.47
CA ARG A 38 2.13 -15.12 1.33
C ARG A 38 3.40 -14.33 1.64
N THR A 39 3.34 -13.44 2.62
CA THR A 39 4.47 -12.57 2.99
C THR A 39 5.40 -13.18 4.04
N LYS A 40 5.06 -14.35 4.59
CA LYS A 40 5.93 -15.05 5.56
C LYS A 40 7.10 -15.74 4.86
N ASP A 41 8.26 -15.66 5.48
CA ASP A 41 9.44 -16.45 5.12
C ASP A 41 9.34 -17.88 5.71
N ALA A 42 10.37 -18.69 5.44
CA ALA A 42 10.45 -20.07 5.95
C ALA A 42 10.48 -20.17 7.49
N ASN A 43 10.76 -19.07 8.19
CA ASN A 43 10.77 -18.98 9.65
C ASN A 43 9.48 -18.39 10.22
N GLY A 44 8.49 -18.09 9.37
CA GLY A 44 7.22 -17.47 9.76
C GLY A 44 7.29 -15.96 9.98
N ASN A 45 8.40 -15.31 9.65
CA ASN A 45 8.53 -13.85 9.76
C ASN A 45 8.02 -13.16 8.50
N THR A 46 7.32 -12.05 8.65
CA THR A 46 6.86 -11.25 7.52
C THR A 46 8.04 -10.54 6.84
N SER A 47 8.28 -10.86 5.57
CA SER A 47 9.19 -10.12 4.72
C SER A 47 8.57 -8.77 4.34
N ILE A 48 9.25 -7.69 4.71
CA ILE A 48 8.80 -6.32 4.40
C ILE A 48 8.68 -6.13 2.89
N THR A 49 9.64 -6.65 2.12
CA THR A 49 9.66 -6.54 0.65
C THR A 49 8.50 -7.31 0.03
N ALA A 50 8.17 -8.50 0.55
CA ALA A 50 7.01 -9.26 0.10
C ALA A 50 5.71 -8.52 0.44
N MET A 51 5.61 -7.96 1.66
CA MET A 51 4.45 -7.17 2.08
C MET A 51 4.23 -5.97 1.17
N HIS A 52 5.29 -5.20 0.87
CA HIS A 52 5.17 -4.08 -0.06
C HIS A 52 4.71 -4.53 -1.44
N SER A 53 5.22 -5.65 -1.94
CA SER A 53 4.83 -6.20 -3.25
C SER A 53 3.34 -6.52 -3.29
N GLU A 54 2.80 -7.22 -2.28
CA GLU A 54 1.37 -7.53 -2.18
C GLU A 54 0.51 -6.27 -2.04
N LEU A 55 0.98 -5.27 -1.28
CA LEU A 55 0.29 -4.00 -1.15
C LEU A 55 0.23 -3.25 -2.50
N PHE A 56 1.33 -3.20 -3.24
CA PHE A 56 1.37 -2.60 -4.57
C PHE A 56 0.50 -3.35 -5.57
N GLU A 57 0.44 -4.68 -5.47
CA GLU A 57 -0.31 -5.49 -6.41
C GLU A 57 -1.82 -5.42 -6.17
N HIS A 58 -2.28 -5.35 -4.92
CA HIS A 58 -3.71 -5.53 -4.63
C HIS A 58 -4.40 -4.34 -3.95
N VAL A 59 -3.65 -3.43 -3.36
CA VAL A 59 -4.21 -2.43 -2.42
C VAL A 59 -3.96 -1.02 -2.91
N ILE A 60 -2.72 -0.70 -3.24
CA ILE A 60 -2.30 0.67 -3.54
C ILE A 60 -2.43 0.92 -5.04
N ARG A 61 -3.14 1.99 -5.38
CA ARG A 61 -3.24 2.53 -6.73
C ARG A 61 -3.05 4.04 -6.72
N THR A 62 -2.61 4.61 -7.84
CA THR A 62 -2.62 6.06 -8.03
C THR A 62 -4.05 6.60 -8.11
N GLU A 63 -4.23 7.93 -8.10
CA GLU A 63 -5.54 8.57 -8.30
C GLU A 63 -6.24 8.09 -9.59
N ASP A 64 -5.46 7.84 -10.64
CA ASP A 64 -5.91 7.35 -11.95
C ASP A 64 -6.11 5.82 -12.00
N ASN A 65 -6.02 5.14 -10.85
CA ASN A 65 -6.05 3.67 -10.69
C ASN A 65 -4.88 2.92 -11.35
N GLU A 66 -3.74 3.57 -11.58
CA GLU A 66 -2.54 2.89 -12.06
C GLU A 66 -1.87 2.09 -10.94
N GLN A 67 -1.22 1.01 -11.31
CA GLN A 67 -0.42 0.21 -10.39
C GLN A 67 0.86 0.96 -10.03
N VAL A 68 1.19 0.98 -8.74
CA VAL A 68 2.45 1.53 -8.25
C VAL A 68 3.50 0.44 -8.12
N SER A 69 4.76 0.83 -8.10
CA SER A 69 5.93 -0.03 -7.87
C SER A 69 7.01 0.74 -7.13
N TYR A 70 8.09 0.07 -6.71
CA TYR A 70 9.26 0.77 -6.18
C TYR A 70 9.78 1.82 -7.17
N ASP A 71 9.95 1.44 -8.45
CA ASP A 71 10.40 2.35 -9.51
C ASP A 71 9.49 3.58 -9.63
N TRP A 72 8.17 3.39 -9.54
CA TRP A 72 7.22 4.52 -9.57
C TRP A 72 7.47 5.52 -8.44
N PHE A 73 7.78 5.03 -7.23
CA PHE A 73 8.11 5.88 -6.10
C PHE A 73 9.50 6.50 -6.24
N GLU A 74 10.49 5.78 -6.76
CA GLU A 74 11.84 6.30 -7.00
C GLU A 74 11.86 7.46 -8.00
N ASP A 75 10.95 7.45 -8.97
CA ASP A 75 10.74 8.54 -9.93
C ASP A 75 10.05 9.78 -9.31
N GLN A 76 9.47 9.67 -8.10
CA GLN A 76 8.83 10.80 -7.43
C GLN A 76 9.81 11.60 -6.56
N ASP A 77 9.66 12.92 -6.61
CA ASP A 77 10.16 13.79 -5.55
C ASP A 77 9.63 13.31 -4.19
N PHE A 78 10.53 13.04 -3.23
CA PHE A 78 10.24 12.49 -1.91
C PHE A 78 9.68 11.05 -1.89
N GLY A 79 9.95 10.25 -2.92
CA GLY A 79 9.53 8.85 -3.06
C GLY A 79 9.65 7.98 -1.81
N SER A 80 10.79 8.05 -1.10
CA SER A 80 11.01 7.26 0.12
C SER A 80 10.08 7.66 1.28
N GLU A 81 9.77 8.94 1.43
CA GLU A 81 8.86 9.46 2.47
C GLU A 81 7.41 9.11 2.12
N MET A 82 7.06 9.32 0.86
CA MET A 82 5.76 8.96 0.28
C MET A 82 5.48 7.46 0.44
N LEU A 83 6.43 6.60 0.07
CA LEU A 83 6.30 5.15 0.21
C LEU A 83 6.01 4.74 1.66
N LYS A 84 6.77 5.27 2.62
CA LYS A 84 6.60 4.94 4.04
C LYS A 84 5.20 5.31 4.54
N GLU A 85 4.69 6.47 4.14
CA GLU A 85 3.37 6.94 4.56
C GLU A 85 2.26 6.11 3.92
N VAL A 86 2.33 5.90 2.60
CA VAL A 86 1.34 5.13 1.84
C VAL A 86 1.26 3.69 2.33
N VAL A 87 2.40 3.01 2.53
CA VAL A 87 2.44 1.64 3.07
C VAL A 87 1.87 1.59 4.48
N LYS A 88 2.20 2.55 5.34
CA LYS A 88 1.68 2.61 6.71
C LYS A 88 0.16 2.74 6.73
N GLU A 89 -0.40 3.64 5.92
CA GLU A 89 -1.85 3.84 5.84
C GLU A 89 -2.56 2.64 5.19
N SER A 90 -1.93 2.01 4.20
CA SER A 90 -2.43 0.78 3.56
C SER A 90 -2.49 -0.39 4.53
N THR A 91 -1.42 -0.59 5.29
CA THR A 91 -1.36 -1.66 6.29
C THR A 91 -2.44 -1.48 7.36
N LYS A 92 -2.64 -0.24 7.86
CA LYS A 92 -3.74 0.05 8.79
C LYS A 92 -5.10 -0.23 8.15
N PHE A 93 -5.30 0.19 6.90
CA PHE A 93 -6.59 0.01 6.24
C PHE A 93 -6.98 -1.47 6.08
N ILE A 94 -6.01 -2.34 5.82
CA ILE A 94 -6.23 -3.79 5.61
C ILE A 94 -6.44 -4.54 6.93
N PHE A 95 -5.74 -4.13 8.00
CA PHE A 95 -5.63 -4.92 9.23
C PHE A 95 -6.32 -4.33 10.46
N GLN A 96 -6.78 -3.07 10.42
CA GLN A 96 -7.56 -2.42 11.49
C GLN A 96 -9.00 -2.17 11.04
#